data_AF-A0A9J5Y576-F1
#
_entry.id   AF-A0A9J5Y576-F1
#
_cell.length_a   1.000
_cell.length_b   1.000
_cell.length_c   1.000
_cell.angle_alpha   90.00
_cell.angle_beta   90.00
_cell.angle_gamma   90.00
#
_symmetry.space_group_name_H-M   'P 1'
#
loop_
_entity.id
_entity.type
_entity.pdbx_description
1 polymer ?
#
loop_
_entity_poly.entity_id
_entity_poly.type
_entity_poly.pdbx_seq_one_letter_code
_entity_poly.pdbx_strand_id
1 'polypeptide(L)'
;MGYVLINNKWYKKESGQQRADAPKVTRISADSAALLLQEADVIKVRLDGLESHMQVLQDTFGKVFQLHKDSSIDVGKLRLEIEGLKKQAIRSINTILKEVNSIKTGADSAHNELAVTVHTSYSNFSKNVERTYDSFCRNVLNTLKYFLGHGR
;
A
#
# COMPACT_ATOMS: atom_id res chain seq x y z
N MET A 1 -41.68 5.91 25.36
CA MET A 1 -40.55 6.53 24.63
C MET A 1 -39.63 5.43 24.13
N GLY A 2 -39.49 5.27 22.81
CA GLY A 2 -38.77 4.12 22.22
C GLY A 2 -37.31 4.44 21.86
N TYR A 3 -36.46 3.41 21.92
CA TYR A 3 -35.11 3.42 21.37
C TYR A 3 -35.06 2.54 20.12
N VAL A 4 -34.18 2.88 19.18
CA VAL A 4 -33.89 2.08 17.97
C VAL A 4 -32.41 1.74 17.96
N LEU A 5 -32.09 0.50 17.62
CA LEU A 5 -30.72 0.02 17.50
C LEU A 5 -30.22 0.28 16.06
N ILE A 6 -29.15 1.05 15.92
CA ILE A 6 -28.46 1.30 14.65
C ILE A 6 -26.96 1.12 14.88
N ASN A 7 -26.27 0.31 14.07
CA ASN A 7 -24.83 0.04 14.20
C ASN A 7 -24.38 -0.32 15.64
N ASN A 8 -25.10 -1.23 16.29
CA ASN A 8 -24.83 -1.68 17.67
C ASN A 8 -24.85 -0.59 18.75
N LYS A 9 -25.50 0.56 18.49
CA LYS A 9 -25.77 1.59 19.50
C LYS A 9 -27.25 1.94 19.54
N TRP A 10 -27.77 2.16 20.75
CA TRP A 10 -29.17 2.51 20.99
C TRP A 10 -29.36 4.03 20.88
N TYR A 11 -30.28 4.45 20.01
CA TYR A 11 -30.62 5.84 19.78
C TYR A 11 -32.06 6.13 20.19
N LYS A 12 -32.28 7.28 20.85
CA LYS A 12 -33.62 7.72 21.27
C LYS A 12 -34.39 8.22 20.04
N LYS A 13 -35.59 7.70 19.81
CA LYS A 13 -36.36 7.84 18.55
C LYS A 13 -36.79 9.28 18.16
N GLU A 14 -36.55 10.30 18.99
CA GLU A 14 -37.20 11.63 18.84
C GLU A 14 -36.27 12.86 18.77
N SER A 15 -34.95 12.74 18.70
CA SER A 15 -34.10 13.91 18.40
C SER A 15 -33.85 14.03 16.89
N GLY A 16 -34.79 14.68 16.21
CA GLY A 16 -34.63 15.10 14.82
C GLY A 16 -33.45 16.06 14.64
N GLN A 17 -32.84 15.95 13.47
CA GLN A 17 -32.02 16.99 12.83
C GLN A 17 -30.70 17.41 13.53
N GLN A 18 -29.69 16.55 13.48
CA GLN A 18 -28.33 17.04 13.25
C GLN A 18 -27.63 16.11 12.27
N ARG A 19 -27.75 16.47 10.98
CA ARG A 19 -26.91 15.90 9.91
C ARG A 19 -25.47 16.13 10.33
N ALA A 20 -24.77 15.04 10.59
CA ALA A 20 -23.34 15.01 10.79
C ALA A 20 -22.65 15.40 9.47
N ASP A 21 -21.93 16.52 9.47
CA ASP A 21 -20.75 16.62 8.61
C ASP A 21 -19.72 15.66 9.18
N ALA A 22 -19.83 14.39 8.77
CA ALA A 22 -18.83 13.39 9.03
C ALA A 22 -17.52 13.87 8.41
N PRO A 23 -16.41 13.94 9.17
CA PRO A 23 -15.11 14.28 8.60
C PRO A 23 -14.80 13.27 7.51
N LYS A 24 -14.63 13.76 6.29
CA LYS A 24 -14.18 13.01 5.12
C LYS A 24 -12.95 12.22 5.56
N VAL A 25 -13.15 10.93 5.80
CA VAL A 25 -12.06 9.98 6.00
C VAL A 25 -11.26 10.05 4.70
N THR A 26 -10.08 10.66 4.78
CA THR A 26 -9.10 10.64 3.71
C THR A 26 -8.75 9.17 3.52
N ARG A 27 -9.47 8.52 2.59
CA ARG A 27 -9.16 7.19 2.11
C ARG A 27 -7.70 7.24 1.71
N ILE A 28 -6.87 6.49 2.41
CA ILE A 28 -5.61 6.00 1.87
C ILE A 28 -5.96 5.54 0.45
N SER A 29 -5.37 6.21 -0.55
CA SER A 29 -5.88 6.11 -1.91
C SER A 29 -5.84 4.64 -2.32
N ALA A 30 -7.01 4.05 -2.55
CA ALA A 30 -7.12 2.69 -3.10
C ALA A 30 -6.32 2.57 -4.40
N ASP A 31 -6.13 3.70 -5.09
CA ASP A 31 -5.36 3.84 -6.31
C ASP A 31 -3.86 3.58 -6.09
N SER A 32 -3.31 3.90 -4.92
CA SER A 32 -1.88 3.65 -4.62
C SER A 32 -1.58 2.17 -4.39
N ALA A 33 -2.48 1.44 -3.73
CA ALA A 33 -2.33 -0.01 -3.56
C ALA A 33 -2.58 -0.77 -4.89
N ALA A 34 -3.51 -0.29 -5.71
CA ALA A 34 -3.77 -0.83 -7.04
C ALA A 34 -2.57 -0.64 -7.99
N LEU A 35 -1.90 0.52 -7.94
CA LEU A 35 -0.68 0.79 -8.70
C LEU A 35 0.46 -0.16 -8.31
N LEU A 36 0.70 -0.37 -7.01
CA LEU A 36 1.74 -1.30 -6.54
C LEU A 36 1.46 -2.75 -6.96
N LEU A 37 0.20 -3.18 -6.95
CA LEU A 37 -0.20 -4.51 -7.44
C LEU A 37 0.05 -4.65 -8.94
N GLN A 38 -0.25 -3.62 -9.73
CA GLN A 38 0.02 -3.60 -11.16
C GLN A 38 1.52 -3.67 -11.45
N GLU A 39 2.34 -2.91 -10.75
CA GLU A 39 3.80 -2.94 -10.91
C GLU A 39 4.38 -4.32 -10.53
N ALA A 40 3.82 -4.97 -9.49
CA ALA A 40 4.20 -6.33 -9.11
C ALA A 40 3.88 -7.37 -10.21
N ASP A 41 2.70 -7.26 -10.85
CA ASP A 41 2.33 -8.14 -11.97
C ASP A 41 3.25 -7.96 -13.18
N VAL A 42 3.65 -6.72 -13.48
CA VAL A 42 4.62 -6.43 -14.56
C VAL A 42 5.97 -7.09 -14.28
N ILE A 43 6.46 -7.01 -13.04
CA ILE A 43 7.72 -7.66 -12.64
C ILE A 43 7.61 -9.18 -12.76
N LYS A 44 6.47 -9.76 -12.35
CA LYS A 44 6.24 -11.20 -12.44
C LYS A 44 6.35 -11.68 -13.89
N VAL A 45 5.66 -11.04 -14.83
CA VAL A 45 5.73 -11.38 -16.26
C VAL A 45 7.17 -11.29 -16.79
N ARG A 46 7.94 -10.31 -16.31
CA ARG A 46 9.35 -10.16 -16.71
C ARG A 46 10.27 -11.21 -16.11
N LEU A 47 10.01 -11.65 -14.89
CA LEU A 47 10.73 -12.76 -14.26
C LEU A 47 10.45 -14.08 -15.00
N ASP A 48 9.19 -14.35 -15.36
CA ASP A 48 8.81 -15.52 -16.15
C ASP A 48 9.53 -15.50 -17.52
N GLY A 49 9.61 -14.32 -18.15
CA GLY A 49 10.37 -14.13 -19.38
C GLY A 49 11.88 -14.35 -19.21
N LEU A 50 12.47 -13.93 -18.10
CA LEU A 50 13.89 -14.16 -17.80
C LEU A 50 14.17 -15.65 -17.55
N GLU A 51 13.30 -16.33 -16.82
CA GLU A 51 13.38 -17.77 -16.57
C GLU A 51 13.35 -18.55 -17.88
N SER A 52 12.42 -18.22 -18.78
CA SER A 52 12.36 -18.80 -20.12
C SER A 52 13.67 -18.61 -20.90
N HIS A 53 14.26 -17.40 -20.87
CA HIS A 53 15.56 -17.15 -21.52
C HIS A 53 16.70 -17.97 -20.88
N MET A 54 16.70 -18.14 -19.56
CA MET A 54 17.71 -18.96 -18.86
C MET A 54 17.57 -20.44 -19.23
N GLN A 55 16.34 -20.94 -19.37
CA GLN A 55 16.07 -22.31 -19.82
C GLN A 55 16.63 -22.55 -21.23
N VAL A 56 16.38 -21.61 -22.15
CA VAL A 56 16.93 -21.65 -23.52
C VAL A 56 18.45 -21.63 -23.50
N LEU A 57 19.07 -20.79 -22.66
CA LEU A 57 20.52 -20.71 -22.51
C LEU A 57 21.08 -22.06 -22.04
N GLN A 58 20.43 -22.68 -21.05
CA GLN A 58 20.82 -23.98 -20.49
C GLN A 58 20.71 -25.12 -21.51
N ASP A 59 19.62 -25.16 -22.28
CA ASP A 59 19.44 -26.10 -23.39
C ASP A 59 20.51 -25.93 -24.47
N THR A 60 20.83 -24.68 -24.81
CA THR A 60 21.87 -24.36 -25.80
C THR A 60 23.24 -24.81 -25.30
N PHE A 61 23.58 -24.58 -24.03
CA PHE A 61 24.80 -25.11 -23.41
C PHE A 61 24.83 -26.64 -23.41
N GLY A 62 23.70 -27.31 -23.13
CA GLY A 62 23.58 -28.76 -23.22
C GLY A 62 23.92 -29.29 -24.61
N LYS A 63 23.43 -28.61 -25.66
CA LYS A 63 23.76 -28.94 -27.07
C LYS A 63 25.24 -28.68 -27.40
N VAL A 64 25.85 -27.61 -26.86
CA VAL A 64 27.30 -27.33 -27.01
C VAL A 64 28.15 -28.45 -26.44
N PHE A 65 27.83 -28.91 -25.23
CA PHE A 65 28.57 -30.01 -24.60
C PHE A 65 28.50 -31.30 -25.41
N GLN A 66 27.41 -31.52 -26.16
CA GLN A 66 27.29 -32.63 -27.10
C GLN A 66 28.05 -32.39 -28.42
N LEU A 67 27.96 -31.19 -29.01
CA LEU A 67 28.61 -30.82 -30.28
C LEU A 67 30.14 -30.69 -30.20
N HIS A 68 30.69 -30.34 -29.03
CA HIS A 68 32.15 -30.30 -28.81
C HIS A 68 32.81 -31.68 -29.01
N LYS A 69 32.04 -32.78 -29.08
CA LYS A 69 32.59 -34.07 -29.53
C LYS A 69 32.89 -34.11 -31.04
N ASP A 70 32.24 -33.29 -31.88
CA ASP A 70 32.17 -33.57 -33.33
C ASP A 70 32.58 -32.43 -34.31
N SER A 71 32.70 -31.13 -33.95
CA SER A 71 33.16 -30.11 -34.94
C SER A 71 33.57 -28.74 -34.38
N SER A 72 34.55 -28.09 -35.03
CA SER A 72 35.19 -26.81 -34.64
C SER A 72 34.50 -25.54 -35.16
N ILE A 73 33.81 -25.59 -36.30
CA ILE A 73 33.23 -24.40 -36.96
C ILE A 73 31.92 -23.95 -36.29
N ASP A 74 31.15 -24.89 -35.74
CA ASP A 74 29.83 -24.61 -35.13
C ASP A 74 29.97 -23.86 -33.79
N VAL A 75 31.10 -24.06 -33.10
CA VAL A 75 31.42 -23.43 -31.80
C VAL A 75 31.51 -21.89 -31.90
N GLY A 76 31.97 -21.36 -33.04
CA GLY A 76 32.14 -19.91 -33.23
C GLY A 76 30.81 -19.15 -33.31
N LYS A 77 29.84 -19.68 -34.07
CA LYS A 77 28.50 -19.11 -34.18
C LYS A 77 27.75 -19.19 -32.86
N LEU A 78 27.91 -20.31 -32.17
CA LEU A 78 27.27 -20.56 -30.89
C LEU A 78 27.83 -19.65 -29.78
N ARG A 79 29.14 -19.37 -29.79
CA ARG A 79 29.77 -18.37 -28.91
C ARG A 79 29.15 -16.97 -29.10
N LEU A 80 28.83 -16.59 -30.33
CA LEU A 80 28.17 -15.31 -30.62
C LEU A 80 26.72 -15.28 -30.10
N GLU A 81 25.98 -16.39 -30.23
CA GLU A 81 24.61 -16.51 -29.70
C GLU A 81 24.58 -16.43 -28.17
N ILE A 82 25.52 -17.10 -27.49
CA ILE A 82 25.68 -17.03 -26.02
C ILE A 82 26.01 -15.61 -25.56
N GLU A 83 26.94 -14.91 -26.22
CA GLU A 83 27.26 -13.52 -25.89
C GLU A 83 26.08 -12.56 -26.17
N GLY A 84 25.28 -12.84 -27.21
CA GLY A 84 24.03 -12.14 -27.48
C GLY A 84 23.02 -12.30 -26.34
N LEU A 85 22.75 -13.55 -25.93
CA LEU A 85 21.85 -13.88 -24.84
C LEU A 85 22.32 -13.29 -23.51
N LYS A 86 23.62 -13.37 -23.21
CA LYS A 86 24.21 -12.75 -22.02
C LYS A 86 23.95 -11.24 -21.95
N LYS A 87 24.14 -10.54 -23.07
CA LYS A 87 23.84 -9.09 -23.16
C LYS A 87 22.35 -8.81 -22.94
N GLN A 88 21.47 -9.65 -23.50
CA GLN A 88 20.03 -9.52 -23.32
C GLN A 88 19.59 -9.78 -21.87
N ALA A 89 20.16 -10.80 -21.22
CA ALA A 89 19.92 -11.11 -19.81
C ALA A 89 20.36 -9.95 -18.91
N ILE A 90 21.58 -9.41 -19.12
CA ILE A 90 22.08 -8.26 -18.35
C ILE A 90 21.16 -7.03 -18.51
N ARG A 91 20.69 -6.75 -19.73
CA ARG A 91 19.72 -5.65 -19.95
C ARG A 91 18.41 -5.89 -19.20
N SER A 92 17.88 -7.10 -19.27
CA SER A 92 16.61 -7.45 -18.61
C SER A 92 16.73 -7.32 -17.09
N ILE A 93 17.82 -7.83 -16.51
CA ILE A 93 18.12 -7.70 -15.08
C ILE A 93 18.23 -6.23 -14.66
N ASN A 94 18.94 -5.40 -15.44
CA ASN A 94 19.06 -3.98 -15.14
C ASN A 94 17.72 -3.24 -15.18
N THR A 95 16.82 -3.61 -16.09
CA THR A 95 15.48 -3.01 -16.14
C THR A 95 14.63 -3.44 -14.95
N ILE A 96 14.65 -4.74 -14.59
CA ILE A 96 13.96 -5.25 -13.40
C ILE A 96 14.48 -4.55 -12.13
N LEU A 97 15.80 -4.37 -12.01
CA LEU A 97 16.39 -3.68 -10.87
C LEU A 97 15.90 -2.23 -10.74
N LYS A 98 15.71 -1.52 -11.86
CA LYS A 98 15.16 -0.15 -11.84
C LYS A 98 13.70 -0.15 -11.37
N GLU A 99 12.88 -1.07 -11.84
CA GLU A 99 11.48 -1.19 -11.44
C GLU A 99 11.34 -1.55 -9.96
N VAL A 100 12.14 -2.50 -9.48
CA VAL A 100 12.19 -2.86 -8.05
C VAL A 100 12.58 -1.67 -7.18
N ASN A 101 13.56 -0.86 -7.61
CA ASN A 101 13.94 0.34 -6.87
C ASN A 101 12.84 1.40 -6.88
N SER A 102 12.12 1.57 -7.99
CA SER A 102 10.97 2.46 -8.08
C SER A 102 9.86 2.06 -7.11
N ILE A 103 9.49 0.78 -7.10
CA ILE A 103 8.49 0.22 -6.17
C ILE A 103 8.93 0.44 -4.73
N LYS A 104 10.20 0.16 -4.41
CA LYS A 104 10.74 0.34 -3.05
C LYS A 104 10.58 1.80 -2.60
N THR A 105 10.98 2.76 -3.43
CA THR A 105 10.83 4.18 -3.13
C THR A 105 9.36 4.59 -3.01
N GLY A 106 8.48 4.08 -3.88
CA GLY A 106 7.05 4.32 -3.80
C GLY A 106 6.41 3.77 -2.52
N ALA A 107 6.79 2.55 -2.12
CA ALA A 107 6.32 1.91 -0.89
C ALA A 107 6.77 2.67 0.37
N ASP A 108 8.04 3.09 0.41
CA ASP A 108 8.58 3.90 1.52
C ASP A 108 7.82 5.23 1.64
N SER A 109 7.52 5.89 0.51
CA SER A 109 6.73 7.13 0.48
C SER A 109 5.31 6.91 0.99
N ALA A 110 4.62 5.89 0.48
CA ALA A 110 3.25 5.56 0.88
C ALA A 110 3.16 5.21 2.38
N HIS A 111 4.16 4.50 2.91
CA HIS A 111 4.23 4.20 4.33
C HIS A 111 4.39 5.45 5.19
N ASN A 112 5.26 6.38 4.77
CA ASN A 112 5.45 7.64 5.47
C ASN A 112 4.18 8.51 5.43
N GLU A 113 3.50 8.61 4.28
CA GLU A 113 2.23 9.33 4.15
C GLU A 113 1.13 8.72 5.05
N LEU A 114 1.06 7.39 5.11
CA LEU A 114 0.14 6.68 5.99
C LEU A 114 0.44 7.01 7.47
N ALA A 115 1.71 6.94 7.87
CA ALA A 115 2.13 7.23 9.24
C ALA A 115 1.76 8.67 9.65
N VAL A 116 2.03 9.65 8.77
CA VAL A 116 1.65 11.05 8.98
C VAL A 116 0.12 11.18 9.10
N THR A 117 -0.63 10.58 8.17
CA THR A 117 -2.10 10.65 8.15
C THR A 117 -2.73 10.06 9.41
N VAL A 118 -2.24 8.90 9.85
CA VAL A 118 -2.69 8.24 11.08
C VAL A 118 -2.37 9.10 12.30
N HIS A 119 -1.15 9.62 12.40
CA HIS A 119 -0.73 10.47 13.51
C HIS A 119 -1.57 11.75 13.60
N THR A 120 -1.77 12.44 12.47
CA THR A 120 -2.61 13.65 12.40
C THR A 120 -4.05 13.35 12.77
N SER A 121 -4.62 12.25 12.27
CA SER A 121 -5.99 11.84 12.58
C SER A 121 -6.17 11.57 14.08
N TYR A 122 -5.23 10.85 14.69
CA TYR A 122 -5.24 10.59 16.13
C TYR A 122 -5.11 11.88 16.95
N SER A 123 -4.19 12.78 16.57
CA SER A 123 -4.02 14.08 17.23
C SER A 123 -5.31 14.91 17.20
N ASN A 124 -5.98 14.96 16.04
CA ASN A 124 -7.24 15.67 15.88
C ASN A 124 -8.36 15.03 16.71
N PHE A 125 -8.46 13.71 16.70
CA PHE A 125 -9.43 12.98 17.53
C PHE A 125 -9.22 13.27 19.02
N SER A 126 -7.98 13.17 19.50
CA SER A 126 -7.61 13.46 20.89
C SER A 126 -8.04 14.87 21.32
N LYS A 127 -7.66 15.90 20.52
CA LYS A 127 -8.07 17.29 20.77
C LYS A 127 -9.59 17.47 20.81
N ASN A 128 -10.32 16.74 19.96
CA ASN A 128 -11.77 16.82 19.94
C ASN A 128 -12.41 16.18 21.19
N VAL A 129 -11.88 15.04 21.64
CA VAL A 129 -12.31 14.39 22.88
C VAL A 129 -12.05 15.31 24.08
N GLU A 130 -10.86 15.90 24.16
CA GLU A 130 -10.49 16.84 25.23
C GLU A 130 -11.44 18.04 25.28
N ARG A 131 -11.69 18.71 24.14
CA ARG A 131 -12.65 19.82 24.07
C ARG A 131 -14.07 19.41 24.46
N THR A 132 -14.50 18.22 24.04
CA THR A 132 -15.83 17.71 24.36
C THR A 132 -15.96 17.45 25.86
N TYR A 133 -14.94 16.85 26.46
CA TYR A 133 -14.88 16.60 27.90
C TYR A 133 -14.88 17.91 28.70
N ASP A 134 -14.06 18.89 28.32
CA ASP A 134 -14.01 20.20 28.99
C ASP A 134 -15.34 20.95 28.88
N SER A 135 -16.03 20.83 27.74
CA SER A 135 -17.36 21.40 27.57
C SER A 135 -18.38 20.72 28.47
N PHE A 136 -18.35 19.39 28.55
CA PHE A 136 -19.21 18.61 29.44
C PHE A 136 -19.01 19.01 30.91
N CYS A 137 -17.75 19.02 31.39
CA CYS A 137 -17.42 19.39 32.76
C CYS A 137 -17.88 20.81 33.10
N ARG A 138 -17.67 21.79 32.20
CA ARG A 138 -18.17 23.15 32.38
C ARG A 138 -19.69 23.21 32.49
N ASN A 139 -20.40 22.47 31.63
CA ASN A 139 -21.86 22.42 31.67
C ASN A 139 -22.37 21.84 32.98
N VAL A 140 -21.80 20.72 33.44
CA VAL A 140 -22.15 20.10 34.73
C VAL A 140 -21.92 21.08 35.88
N LEU A 141 -20.76 21.74 35.93
CA LEU A 141 -20.44 22.73 36.96
C LEU A 141 -21.42 23.91 36.96
N ASN A 142 -21.79 24.41 35.79
CA ASN A 142 -22.76 25.51 35.66
C ASN A 142 -24.15 25.09 36.14
N THR A 143 -24.59 23.87 35.79
CA THR A 143 -25.87 23.32 36.26
C THR A 143 -25.88 23.14 37.78
N LEU A 144 -24.83 22.59 38.37
CA LEU A 144 -24.72 22.43 39.83
C LEU A 144 -24.75 23.79 40.55
N LYS A 145 -24.02 24.79 40.03
CA LYS A 145 -24.05 26.17 40.56
C LYS A 145 -25.45 26.77 40.53
N TYR A 146 -26.22 26.54 39.46
CA TYR A 146 -27.59 27.03 39.36
C TYR A 146 -28.48 26.45 40.46
N PHE A 147 -28.42 25.13 40.68
CA PHE A 147 -29.22 24.47 41.72
C PHE A 147 -28.79 24.86 43.15
N LEU A 148 -27.49 25.01 43.39
CA LEU A 148 -26.97 25.36 44.73
C LEU A 148 -27.07 26.87 45.03
N GLY A 149 -27.06 27.72 44.02
CA GLY A 149 -27.13 29.18 44.16
C GLY A 149 -28.54 29.74 44.37
N HIS A 150 -29.59 29.01 43.97
CA HIS A 150 -31.00 29.38 44.16
C HIS A 150 -31.64 28.78 45.42
N GLY A 151 -30.86 28.14 46.29
CA GLY A 151 -31.32 27.52 47.54
C GLY A 151 -31.39 28.43 48.77
N ARG A 152 -31.64 29.74 48.58
CA ARG A 152 -31.97 30.70 49.66
C ARG A 152 -33.12 31.58 49.23
#